data_AF-A0A7Y2Y8P6-F1
#
_entry.id   AF-A0A7Y2Y8P6-F1
#
_cell.length_a   1.000
_cell.length_b   1.000
_cell.length_c   1.000
_cell.angle_alpha   90.00
_cell.angle_beta   90.00
_cell.angle_gamma   90.00
#
_symmetry.space_group_name_H-M   'P 1'
#
loop_
_entity.id
_entity.type
_entity.pdbx_description
1 polymer ?
#
loop_
_entity_poly.entity_id
_entity_poly.type
_entity_poly.pdbx_seq_one_letter_code
_entity_poly.pdbx_strand_id
1 'polypeptide(L)'
;MKFLKDSTSSKSICGNSTSGELLLLHKGKLASGYMQFFENGTLIEKIFVNPTSGNLQFYKGMVASFDPLEGYYLIRYSDGDREELTEKEVMIYLGA
;
A
#
# COMPACT_ATOMS: atom_id res chain seq x y z
N MET A 1 24.55 -3.32 35.45
CA MET A 1 23.34 -2.99 34.66
C MET A 1 22.45 -4.22 34.62
N LYS A 2 21.17 -4.12 35.00
CA LYS A 2 20.17 -5.19 34.82
C LYS A 2 19.15 -4.70 33.81
N PHE A 3 18.81 -5.51 32.81
CA PHE A 3 17.47 -6.02 32.53
C PHE A 3 17.59 -7.23 31.57
N LEU A 4 17.05 -8.37 32.01
CA LEU A 4 16.66 -9.54 31.19
C LEU A 4 15.36 -9.14 30.40
N LYS A 5 14.86 -9.79 29.35
CA LYS A 5 14.73 -11.22 29.04
C LYS A 5 14.13 -11.41 27.62
N ASP A 6 14.61 -12.45 26.92
CA ASP A 6 14.05 -13.31 25.85
C ASP A 6 12.81 -12.90 25.01
N SER A 7 12.87 -13.17 23.69
CA SER A 7 11.74 -13.74 22.93
C SER A 7 12.16 -14.19 21.51
N THR A 8 12.18 -15.50 21.31
CA THR A 8 12.09 -16.21 20.02
C THR A 8 10.85 -15.78 19.22
N SER A 9 10.98 -15.50 17.91
CA SER A 9 9.88 -15.79 16.98
C SER A 9 10.35 -15.98 15.54
N SER A 10 10.35 -17.25 15.14
CA SER A 10 9.74 -17.78 13.92
C SER A 10 10.06 -17.14 12.55
N LYS A 11 10.72 -17.94 11.69
CA LYS A 11 10.62 -17.84 10.23
C LYS A 11 9.15 -17.78 9.80
N SER A 12 8.81 -16.91 8.85
CA SER A 12 7.71 -17.18 7.94
C SER A 12 8.16 -16.83 6.52
N ILE A 13 8.38 -17.88 5.74
CA ILE A 13 8.35 -17.84 4.28
C ILE A 13 6.87 -17.93 3.94
N CYS A 14 6.29 -16.90 3.33
CA CYS A 14 4.98 -17.01 2.69
C CYS A 14 5.18 -16.82 1.19
N GLY A 15 5.50 -17.92 0.51
CA GLY A 15 4.97 -18.15 -0.83
C GLY A 15 3.75 -19.04 -0.68
N ASN A 16 2.67 -18.71 -1.40
CA ASN A 16 1.97 -19.57 -2.37
C ASN A 16 0.48 -19.18 -2.50
N SER A 17 0.12 -18.82 -3.73
CA SER A 17 -1.08 -19.29 -4.45
C SER A 17 -2.47 -18.74 -4.11
N THR A 18 -2.93 -17.91 -5.04
CA THR A 18 -4.16 -18.08 -5.85
C THR A 18 -5.52 -18.19 -5.16
N SER A 19 -6.40 -17.29 -5.62
CA SER A 19 -7.87 -17.37 -5.65
C SER A 19 -8.58 -16.76 -4.45
N GLY A 20 -8.90 -15.46 -4.58
CA GLY A 20 -10.08 -14.80 -4.03
C GLY A 20 -10.66 -15.41 -2.77
N GLU A 21 -10.00 -15.18 -1.63
CA GLU A 21 -10.63 -15.40 -0.33
C GLU A 21 -11.58 -14.23 -0.08
N LEU A 22 -12.82 -14.44 -0.55
CA LEU A 22 -13.98 -13.58 -0.36
C LEU A 22 -14.05 -13.15 1.12
N LEU A 23 -13.92 -11.83 1.36
CA LEU A 23 -13.89 -11.20 2.68
C LEU A 23 -14.89 -11.83 3.67
N LEU A 24 -14.37 -12.25 4.83
CA LEU A 24 -15.11 -12.83 5.94
C LEU A 24 -16.26 -11.91 6.43
N LEU A 25 -17.49 -12.35 6.18
CA LEU A 25 -18.73 -11.84 6.78
C LEU A 25 -18.77 -12.18 8.28
N HIS A 26 -18.43 -11.24 9.15
CA HIS A 26 -19.08 -11.20 10.46
C HIS A 26 -20.36 -10.36 10.33
N LYS A 27 -21.50 -11.07 10.24
CA LYS A 27 -22.88 -10.56 10.24
C LYS A 27 -23.40 -10.00 8.90
N GLY A 28 -23.64 -10.90 7.94
CA GLY A 28 -24.84 -10.84 7.10
C GLY A 28 -25.03 -9.66 6.14
N LYS A 29 -23.98 -8.93 5.75
CA LYS A 29 -24.07 -7.89 4.72
C LYS A 29 -23.10 -8.22 3.59
N LEU A 30 -23.64 -8.57 2.41
CA LEU A 30 -22.88 -8.79 1.18
C LEU A 30 -21.77 -7.74 1.11
N ALA A 31 -20.51 -8.18 1.22
CA ALA A 31 -19.36 -7.30 1.20
C ALA A 31 -19.19 -6.78 -0.22
N SER A 32 -19.96 -5.74 -0.56
CA SER A 32 -19.84 -4.93 -1.76
C SER A 32 -18.63 -4.00 -1.63
N GLY A 33 -17.47 -4.58 -1.33
CA GLY A 33 -16.21 -3.83 -1.19
C GLY A 33 -15.45 -3.77 -2.51
N TYR A 34 -14.56 -2.80 -2.62
CA TYR A 34 -13.55 -2.72 -3.67
C TYR A 34 -12.49 -3.81 -3.44
N MET A 35 -11.96 -4.35 -4.53
CA MET A 35 -10.89 -5.36 -4.48
C MET A 35 -9.51 -4.70 -4.42
N GLN A 36 -8.62 -5.30 -3.63
CA GLN A 36 -7.22 -4.89 -3.59
C GLN A 36 -6.44 -5.60 -4.70
N PHE A 37 -5.79 -4.82 -5.56
CA PHE A 37 -4.96 -5.27 -6.67
C PHE A 37 -3.46 -5.09 -6.39
N PHE A 38 -3.09 -4.14 -5.52
CA PHE A 38 -1.70 -3.85 -5.18
C PHE A 38 -1.43 -4.12 -3.71
N GLU A 39 -0.38 -4.91 -3.43
CA GLU A 39 -0.01 -5.29 -2.07
C GLU A 39 0.68 -4.15 -1.32
N ASN A 40 0.61 -4.18 0.02
CA ASN A 40 1.40 -3.27 0.85
C ASN A 40 2.90 -3.46 0.58
N GLY A 41 3.62 -2.36 0.42
CA GLY A 41 5.01 -2.34 0.00
C GLY A 41 5.22 -2.25 -1.51
N THR A 42 4.15 -2.34 -2.32
CA THR A 42 4.22 -2.05 -3.77
C THR A 42 4.79 -0.65 -3.98
N LEU A 43 5.89 -0.54 -4.73
CA LEU A 43 6.56 0.73 -4.99
C LEU A 43 5.90 1.46 -6.16
N ILE A 44 5.77 2.78 -6.02
CA ILE A 44 5.32 3.67 -7.09
C ILE A 44 6.29 4.84 -7.26
N GLU A 45 6.30 5.44 -8.44
CA GLU A 45 7.02 6.68 -8.73
C GLU A 45 6.08 7.69 -9.36
N LYS A 46 5.93 8.85 -8.72
CA LYS A 46 5.08 9.95 -9.21
C LYS A 46 5.95 11.15 -9.61
N ILE A 47 5.61 11.75 -10.74
CA ILE A 47 6.32 12.91 -11.29
C ILE A 47 5.52 14.16 -11.01
N PHE A 48 6.16 15.17 -10.43
CA PHE A 48 5.59 16.49 -10.22
C PHE A 48 6.44 17.56 -10.90
N VAL A 49 5.80 18.61 -11.40
CA VAL A 49 6.50 19.83 -11.85
C VAL A 49 6.78 20.67 -10.60
N ASN A 50 8.06 20.94 -10.33
CA ASN A 50 8.44 21.84 -9.26
C ASN A 50 7.99 23.26 -9.64
N PRO A 51 7.11 23.91 -8.86
CA PRO A 51 6.49 25.19 -9.26
C PRO A 51 7.51 26.35 -9.31
N THR A 52 8.64 26.21 -8.61
CA THR A 52 9.68 27.25 -8.56
C THR A 52 10.66 27.13 -9.71
N SER A 53 11.11 25.91 -10.02
CA SER A 53 12.14 25.66 -11.04
C SER A 53 11.59 25.24 -12.41
N GLY A 54 10.32 24.81 -12.48
CA GLY A 54 9.71 24.23 -13.67
C GLY A 54 10.22 22.83 -14.04
N ASN A 55 11.17 22.28 -13.26
CA ASN A 55 11.75 20.97 -13.52
C ASN A 55 10.82 19.84 -13.05
N LEU A 56 10.92 18.69 -13.73
CA LEU A 56 10.28 17.46 -13.29
C LEU A 56 11.03 16.87 -12.10
N GLN A 57 10.31 16.53 -11.05
CA GLN A 57 10.83 15.89 -9.85
C GLN A 57 10.08 14.57 -9.62
N PHE A 58 10.85 13.51 -9.39
CA PHE A 58 10.35 12.18 -9.11
C PHE A 58 10.25 11.96 -7.60
N TYR A 59 9.14 11.37 -7.17
CA TYR A 59 8.86 11.05 -5.78
C TYR A 59 8.57 9.56 -5.67
N LYS A 60 9.44 8.85 -4.94
CA LYS A 60 9.27 7.43 -4.65
C LYS A 60 8.29 7.27 -3.49
N GLY A 61 7.24 6.51 -3.72
CA GLY A 61 6.24 6.15 -2.73
C GLY A 61 6.08 4.64 -2.62
N MET A 62 5.39 4.21 -1.57
CA MET A 62 4.97 2.82 -1.41
C MET A 62 3.52 2.75 -0.95
N VAL A 63 2.80 1.72 -1.40
CA VAL A 63 1.47 1.38 -0.87
C VAL A 63 1.62 0.98 0.61
N ALA A 64 0.97 1.73 1.50
CA ALA A 64 0.98 1.47 2.93
C ALA A 64 -0.26 0.68 3.38
N SER A 65 -1.42 0.94 2.78
CA SER A 65 -2.68 0.23 3.05
C SER A 65 -3.70 0.44 1.93
N PHE A 66 -4.76 -0.35 1.93
CA PHE A 66 -5.93 -0.22 1.04
C PHE A 66 -7.21 -0.19 1.86
N ASP A 67 -8.15 0.70 1.51
CA ASP A 67 -9.48 0.76 2.07
C ASP A 67 -10.47 -0.02 1.16
N PRO A 68 -10.96 -1.20 1.58
CA PRO A 68 -11.90 -1.99 0.78
C PRO A 68 -13.33 -1.42 0.77
N LEU A 69 -13.67 -0.44 1.60
CA LEU A 69 -14.98 0.22 1.57
C LEU A 69 -14.99 1.37 0.55
N GLU A 70 -13.91 2.14 0.49
CA GLU A 70 -13.82 3.35 -0.34
C GLU A 70 -13.01 3.15 -1.63
N GLY A 71 -12.16 2.12 -1.71
CA GLY A 71 -11.37 1.79 -2.90
C GLY A 71 -10.07 2.60 -3.07
N TYR A 72 -9.59 3.23 -2.00
CA TYR A 72 -8.36 4.04 -2.02
C TYR A 72 -7.16 3.30 -1.43
N TYR A 73 -6.00 3.55 -2.04
CA TYR A 73 -4.68 3.16 -1.55
C TYR A 73 -4.04 4.33 -0.84
N LEU A 74 -3.60 4.11 0.40
CA LEU A 74 -2.75 5.07 1.09
C LEU A 74 -1.31 4.87 0.64
N ILE A 75 -0.72 5.90 0.03
CA ILE A 75 0.68 5.97 -0.32
C ILE A 75 1.46 6.70 0.76
N ARG A 76 2.65 6.20 1.09
CA ARG A 76 3.65 6.94 1.87
C ARG A 76 4.85 7.27 1.00
N TYR A 77 5.16 8.56 0.90
CA TYR A 77 6.34 9.05 0.22
C TYR A 77 7.55 9.12 1.16
N SER A 78 8.74 9.17 0.57
CA SER A 78 10.01 9.13 1.33
C SER A 78 10.28 10.39 2.15
N ASP A 79 9.62 11.51 1.80
CA ASP A 79 9.66 12.78 2.53
C ASP A 79 8.74 12.82 3.76
N GLY A 80 7.92 11.77 3.96
CA GLY A 80 6.99 11.64 5.07
C GLY A 80 5.55 11.99 4.72
N ASP A 81 5.30 12.52 3.52
CA ASP A 81 3.97 12.85 3.05
C ASP A 81 3.15 11.60 2.72
N ARG A 82 1.83 11.79 2.73
CA ARG A 82 0.85 10.75 2.47
C ARG A 82 -0.20 11.23 1.50
N GLU A 83 -0.66 10.32 0.65
CA GLU A 83 -1.69 10.60 -0.36
C GLU A 83 -2.59 9.38 -0.52
N GLU A 84 -3.87 9.62 -0.77
CA GLU A 84 -4.83 8.57 -1.12
C GLU A 84 -4.98 8.54 -2.63
N LEU A 85 -4.75 7.38 -3.25
CA LEU A 85 -4.83 7.17 -4.69
C LEU A 85 -5.85 6.10 -5.04
N THR A 86 -6.53 6.28 -6.16
CA THR A 86 -7.35 5.22 -6.76
C THR A 86 -6.47 4.13 -7.37
N GLU A 87 -7.03 2.94 -7.61
CA GLU A 87 -6.37 1.86 -8.36
C GLU A 87 -5.76 2.36 -9.69
N LYS A 88 -6.52 3.18 -10.42
CA LYS A 88 -6.09 3.72 -11.72
C LYS A 88 -4.85 4.62 -11.58
N GLU A 89 -4.80 5.45 -10.55
CA GLU A 89 -3.65 6.33 -10.30
C GLU A 89 -2.44 5.52 -9.86
N VAL A 90 -2.61 4.54 -8.97
CA VAL A 90 -1.53 3.62 -8.60
C VAL A 90 -0.98 2.93 -9.84
N MET A 91 -1.84 2.42 -10.73
CA MET A 91 -1.44 1.78 -11.98
C MET A 91 -0.63 2.72 -12.90
N ILE A 92 -0.97 4.01 -12.97
CA ILE A 92 -0.23 4.99 -13.77
C ILE A 92 1.20 5.21 -13.22
N TYR A 93 1.38 5.08 -11.89
CA TYR A 93 2.65 5.35 -11.22
C TYR A 93 3.50 4.10 -10.95
N LEU A 94 3.09 2.93 -11.44
CA LEU A 94 3.89 1.71 -11.35
C LEU A 94 5.03 1.74 -12.37
N GLY A 95 6.27 1.87 -11.89
CA GLY A 95 7.48 1.62 -12.67
C GLY A 95 7.70 2.54 -13.89
N ALA A 96 7.35 3.83 -13.76
CA ALA A 96 7.85 4.87 -14.66
C ALA A 96 9.36 5.06 -14.53
#